data_AF-A0A2G9SLF3-F1
#
_entry.id   AF-A0A2G9SLF3-F1
#
_cell.length_a   1.000
_cell.length_b   1.000
_cell.length_c   1.000
_cell.angle_alpha   90.00
_cell.angle_beta   90.00
_cell.angle_gamma   90.00
#
_symmetry.space_group_name_H-M   'P 1'
#
loop_
_entity.id
_entity.type
_entity.pdbx_description
1 polymer ?
#
loop_
_entity_poly.entity_id
_entity_poly.type
_entity_poly.pdbx_seq_one_letter_code
_entity_poly.pdbx_strand_id
1 'polypeptide(L)'
;MAFVEMVEMVDILKRADYDGKYGLYPNPNVRKAKIMTKVVRSLQRNFGVRRSKDQLRNHWSDLKLREQDQYRRIKRVLQKREKRLRASEDTSDTQPPKQRESPHHNHRMWRKERFMKWAK
;
A
#
# COMPACT_ATOMS: atom_id res chain seq x y z
N MET A 1 1.47 -18.67 11.31
CA MET A 1 1.78 -19.52 10.14
C MET A 1 3.22 -19.24 9.77
N ALA A 2 3.93 -20.26 9.28
CA ALA A 2 5.25 -20.08 8.69
C ALA A 2 5.14 -19.30 7.38
N PHE A 3 6.21 -18.61 6.99
CA PHE A 3 6.24 -17.78 5.78
C PHE A 3 5.84 -18.55 4.52
N VAL A 4 6.33 -19.79 4.38
CA VAL A 4 6.04 -20.65 3.22
C VAL A 4 4.54 -21.02 3.14
N GLU A 5 3.90 -21.29 4.28
CA GLU A 5 2.44 -21.55 4.34
C GLU A 5 1.63 -20.31 3.92
N MET A 6 2.08 -19.12 4.34
CA MET A 6 1.41 -17.86 3.99
C MET A 6 1.51 -17.57 2.50
N VAL A 7 2.66 -17.80 1.88
CA VAL A 7 2.86 -17.56 0.44
C VAL A 7 1.94 -18.45 -0.38
N GLU A 8 1.87 -19.74 -0.05
CA GLU A 8 0.96 -20.69 -0.73
C GLU A 8 -0.51 -20.28 -0.60
N MET A 9 -0.92 -19.86 0.60
CA MET A 9 -2.27 -19.36 0.85
C MET A 9 -2.58 -18.12 -0.01
N VAL A 10 -1.68 -17.13 0.00
CA VAL A 10 -1.86 -15.87 -0.73
C VAL A 10 -1.90 -16.12 -2.24
N ASP A 11 -1.07 -17.03 -2.76
CA ASP A 11 -1.08 -17.41 -4.17
C ASP A 11 -2.43 -18.02 -4.58
N ILE A 12 -2.96 -18.97 -3.80
CA ILE A 12 -4.27 -19.59 -4.07
C ILE A 12 -5.40 -18.55 -4.01
N LEU A 13 -5.37 -17.65 -3.03
CA LEU A 13 -6.39 -16.60 -2.88
C LEU A 13 -6.36 -15.61 -4.06
N LYS A 14 -5.17 -15.27 -4.57
CA LYS A 14 -5.02 -14.42 -5.76
C LYS A 14 -5.45 -15.14 -7.04
N ARG A 15 -4.98 -16.37 -7.26
CA ARG A 15 -5.34 -17.20 -8.42
C ARG A 15 -6.84 -17.46 -8.53
N ALA A 16 -7.49 -17.64 -7.39
CA ALA A 16 -8.92 -17.90 -7.36
C ALA A 16 -9.79 -16.62 -7.34
N ASP A 17 -9.17 -15.43 -7.36
CA ASP A 17 -9.82 -14.12 -7.22
C ASP A 17 -10.77 -14.06 -6.00
N TYR A 18 -10.19 -14.23 -4.80
CA TYR A 18 -10.95 -14.17 -3.54
C TYR A 18 -11.63 -12.83 -3.29
N ASP A 19 -11.02 -11.73 -3.75
CA ASP A 19 -11.53 -10.37 -3.54
C ASP A 19 -12.70 -10.04 -4.50
N GLY A 20 -12.90 -10.83 -5.57
CA GLY A 20 -13.99 -10.61 -6.53
C GLY A 20 -13.80 -9.38 -7.41
N LYS A 21 -12.55 -8.97 -7.68
CA LYS A 21 -12.25 -7.70 -8.37
C LYS A 21 -12.62 -7.72 -9.85
N TYR A 22 -12.69 -8.91 -10.46
CA TYR A 22 -12.85 -9.08 -11.90
C TYR A 22 -14.31 -9.34 -12.33
N GLY A 23 -15.27 -9.39 -11.39
CA GLY A 23 -16.69 -9.53 -11.73
C GLY A 23 -17.62 -9.57 -10.51
N LEU A 24 -18.82 -9.00 -10.66
CA LEU A 24 -19.91 -9.14 -9.69
C LEU A 24 -20.47 -10.55 -9.77
N TYR A 25 -20.09 -11.39 -8.82
CA TYR A 25 -20.57 -12.77 -8.76
C TYR A 25 -21.96 -12.83 -8.11
N PRO A 26 -22.89 -13.66 -8.62
CA PRO A 26 -24.22 -13.83 -8.02
C PRO A 26 -24.21 -14.35 -6.58
N ASN A 27 -23.15 -15.07 -6.17
CA ASN A 27 -23.01 -15.58 -4.81
C ASN A 27 -21.55 -15.50 -4.31
N PRO A 28 -21.13 -14.33 -3.81
CA PRO A 28 -19.74 -14.11 -3.41
C PRO A 28 -19.36 -14.91 -2.17
N ASN A 29 -20.29 -15.17 -1.25
CA ASN A 29 -20.01 -15.87 0.00
C ASN A 29 -19.73 -17.36 -0.23
N VAL A 30 -20.53 -18.02 -1.08
CA VAL A 30 -20.32 -19.44 -1.43
C VAL A 30 -18.98 -19.62 -2.17
N ARG A 31 -18.64 -18.70 -3.06
CA ARG A 31 -17.35 -18.72 -3.75
C ARG A 31 -16.18 -18.54 -2.78
N LYS A 32 -16.23 -17.54 -1.89
CA LYS A 32 -15.20 -17.35 -0.84
C LYS A 32 -15.05 -18.60 0.04
N ALA A 33 -16.15 -19.26 0.40
CA ALA A 33 -16.10 -20.51 1.16
C ALA A 33 -15.44 -21.66 0.37
N LYS A 34 -15.72 -21.77 -0.93
CA LYS A 34 -15.09 -22.75 -1.82
C LYS A 34 -13.59 -22.50 -1.96
N ILE A 35 -13.17 -21.24 -2.07
CA ILE A 35 -11.76 -20.85 -2.12
C ILE A 35 -11.06 -21.17 -0.79
N MET A 36 -11.66 -20.84 0.35
CA MET A 36 -11.09 -21.19 1.65
C MET A 36 -10.94 -22.70 1.83
N THR A 37 -11.86 -23.49 1.28
CA THR A 37 -11.77 -24.95 1.30
C THR A 37 -10.58 -25.44 0.46
N LYS A 38 -10.25 -24.77 -0.66
CA LYS A 38 -9.04 -25.07 -1.44
C LYS A 38 -7.75 -24.77 -0.64
N VAL A 39 -7.71 -23.64 0.06
CA VAL A 39 -6.57 -23.25 0.92
C VAL A 39 -6.35 -24.25 2.06
N VAL A 40 -7.41 -24.63 2.78
CA VAL A 40 -7.30 -25.65 3.85
C VAL A 40 -6.75 -26.96 3.28
N ARG A 41 -7.27 -27.38 2.12
CA ARG A 41 -6.88 -28.64 1.49
C ARG A 41 -5.43 -28.62 0.98
N SER A 42 -4.95 -27.50 0.43
CA SER A 42 -3.54 -27.40 -0.01
C SER A 42 -2.59 -27.37 1.18
N LEU A 43 -2.91 -26.61 2.24
CA LEU A 43 -2.09 -26.55 3.44
C LEU A 43 -1.97 -27.91 4.13
N GLN A 44 -3.07 -28.66 4.19
CA GLN A 44 -3.06 -30.01 4.73
C GLN A 44 -2.25 -30.98 3.87
N ARG A 45 -2.35 -30.90 2.53
CA ARG A 45 -1.64 -31.81 1.62
C ARG A 45 -0.15 -31.52 1.49
N ASN A 46 0.22 -30.24 1.41
CA ASN A 46 1.59 -29.81 1.12
C ASN A 46 2.43 -29.67 2.39
N PHE A 47 1.83 -29.26 3.50
CA PHE A 47 2.55 -28.97 4.74
C PHE A 47 2.08 -29.83 5.93
N GLY A 48 1.05 -30.67 5.76
CA GLY A 48 0.49 -31.47 6.86
C GLY A 48 -0.25 -30.64 7.92
N VAL A 49 -0.47 -29.34 7.66
CA VAL A 49 -0.92 -28.42 8.70
C VAL A 49 -2.44 -28.35 8.73
N ARG A 50 -3.02 -28.75 9.86
CA ARG A 50 -4.47 -28.70 10.09
C ARG A 50 -4.87 -27.33 10.66
N ARG A 51 -5.51 -26.50 9.83
CA ARG A 51 -5.99 -25.16 10.21
C ARG A 51 -7.48 -25.02 9.98
N SER A 52 -8.14 -24.22 10.82
CA SER A 52 -9.56 -23.91 10.63
C SER A 52 -9.75 -22.86 9.55
N LYS A 53 -10.93 -22.89 8.90
CA LYS A 53 -11.30 -21.89 7.89
C LYS A 53 -11.32 -20.48 8.47
N ASP A 54 -11.74 -20.34 9.73
CA ASP A 54 -11.86 -19.02 10.38
C ASP A 54 -10.50 -18.45 10.79
N GLN A 55 -9.56 -19.29 11.22
CA GLN A 55 -8.17 -18.86 11.45
C GLN A 55 -7.55 -18.31 10.17
N LEU A 56 -7.78 -18.97 9.04
CA LEU A 56 -7.32 -18.51 7.72
C LEU A 56 -8.00 -17.20 7.30
N ARG A 57 -9.31 -17.04 7.57
CA ARG A 57 -10.02 -15.79 7.30
C ARG A 57 -9.44 -14.62 8.09
N ASN A 58 -9.20 -14.83 9.38
CA ASN A 58 -8.62 -13.80 10.24
C ASN A 58 -7.22 -13.41 9.77
N HIS A 59 -6.41 -14.40 9.38
CA HIS A 59 -5.07 -14.14 8.90
C HIS A 59 -5.04 -13.40 7.55
N TRP A 60 -5.93 -13.75 6.63
CA TRP A 60 -6.10 -13.01 5.38
C TRP A 60 -6.47 -11.55 5.61
N SER A 61 -7.41 -11.30 6.54
CA SER A 61 -7.81 -9.95 6.91
C SER A 61 -6.66 -9.15 7.51
N ASP A 62 -5.87 -9.74 8.40
CA ASP A 62 -4.67 -9.11 8.98
C ASP A 62 -3.63 -8.74 7.91
N LEU A 63 -3.39 -9.65 6.96
CA LEU A 63 -2.48 -9.41 5.83
C LEU A 63 -2.93 -8.21 4.98
N LYS A 64 -4.24 -8.10 4.70
CA LYS A 64 -4.81 -6.97 3.95
C LYS A 64 -4.73 -5.66 4.73
N LEU A 65 -4.91 -5.70 6.05
CA LEU A 65 -4.83 -4.52 6.91
C LEU A 65 -3.41 -3.97 6.99
N ARG A 66 -2.39 -4.83 7.06
CA ARG A 66 -0.97 -4.40 7.06
C ARG A 66 -0.61 -3.58 5.83
N GLU A 67 -1.00 -4.02 4.63
CA GLU A 67 -0.73 -3.29 3.38
C GLU A 67 -1.44 -1.93 3.35
N GLN A 68 -2.71 -1.90 3.77
CA GLN A 68 -3.49 -0.67 3.84
C GLN A 68 -2.94 0.33 4.86
N ASP A 69 -2.47 -0.15 6.01
CA ASP A 69 -1.89 0.70 7.04
C ASP A 69 -0.57 1.33 6.58
N GLN A 70 0.30 0.57 5.89
CA GLN A 70 1.52 1.13 5.28
C GLN A 70 1.19 2.25 4.28
N TYR A 71 0.21 2.02 3.41
CA TYR A 71 -0.24 3.04 2.47
C TYR A 71 -0.80 4.28 3.18
N ARG A 72 -1.63 4.09 4.22
CA ARG A 72 -2.15 5.18 5.06
C ARG A 72 -1.03 5.95 5.75
N ARG A 73 0.00 5.27 6.25
CA ARG A 73 1.16 5.88 6.91
C ARG A 73 1.95 6.76 5.94
N ILE A 74 2.24 6.26 4.75
CA ILE A 74 2.93 7.01 3.69
C ILE A 74 2.10 8.23 3.27
N LYS A 75 0.79 8.05 3.04
CA LYS A 75 -0.12 9.14 2.67
C LYS A 75 -0.14 10.26 3.72
N ARG A 76 -0.14 9.91 5.01
CA ARG A 76 -0.06 10.90 6.10
C ARG A 76 1.25 11.69 6.09
N VAL A 77 2.39 11.03 5.83
CA VAL A 77 3.69 11.71 5.74
C VAL A 77 3.72 12.69 4.58
N LEU A 78 3.20 12.31 3.41
CA LEU A 78 3.12 13.18 2.24
C LEU A 78 2.23 14.40 2.50
N GLN A 79 1.02 14.20 3.04
CA GLN A 79 0.13 15.30 3.40
C GLN A 79 0.75 16.26 4.43
N LYS A 80 1.51 15.74 5.40
CA LYS A 80 2.20 16.57 6.39
C LYS A 80 3.30 17.43 5.76
N ARG A 81 4.00 16.91 4.74
CA ARG A 81 5.01 17.68 3.98
C ARG A 81 4.34 18.74 3.10
N GLU A 82 3.25 18.40 2.42
CA GLU A 82 2.49 19.34 1.58
C GLU A 82 1.95 20.53 2.40
N LYS A 83 1.36 20.28 3.58
CA LYS A 83 0.88 21.35 4.46
C LYS A 83 1.99 22.29 4.94
N ARG A 84 3.20 21.76 5.19
CA ARG A 84 4.38 22.58 5.57
C ARG A 84 4.88 23.44 4.41
N LEU A 85 4.88 22.89 3.19
CA LEU A 85 5.27 23.64 2.00
C LEU A 85 4.24 24.73 1.66
N ARG A 86 2.94 24.41 1.74
CA ARG A 86 1.87 25.38 1.52
C ARG A 86 1.91 26.53 2.54
N ALA A 87 2.16 26.25 3.82
CA ALA A 87 2.34 27.30 4.84
C ALA A 87 3.61 28.13 4.62
N SER A 88 4.69 27.53 4.09
CA SER A 88 5.90 28.25 3.71
C SER A 88 5.70 29.19 2.52
N GLU A 89 4.84 28.81 1.56
CA GLU A 89 4.47 29.69 0.44
C GLU A 89 3.56 30.83 0.91
N ASP A 90 2.61 30.55 1.82
CA ASP A 90 1.68 31.54 2.38
C ASP A 90 2.37 32.59 3.29
N THR A 91 3.49 32.21 3.92
CA THR A 91 4.32 33.13 4.71
C THR A 91 5.12 34.09 3.81
N SER A 92 5.13 33.88 2.49
CA SER A 92 5.78 34.80 1.54
C SER A 92 5.01 36.12 1.37
N ASP A 93 3.76 36.21 1.88
CA ASP A 93 2.86 37.34 1.64
C ASP A 93 2.58 38.21 2.88
N THR A 94 3.37 38.07 3.98
CA THR A 94 3.30 39.00 5.12
C THR A 94 4.67 39.62 5.42
N GLN A 95 4.91 40.73 4.71
CA GLN A 95 5.78 41.88 5.02
C GLN A 95 7.32 41.75 4.82
N PRO A 96 7.96 42.72 4.11
CA PRO A 96 9.40 42.70 3.82
C PRO A 96 10.23 43.43 4.88
N PRO A 97 11.44 42.95 5.22
CA PRO A 97 12.56 43.79 5.59
C PRO A 97 13.46 44.00 4.35
N LYS A 98 13.71 45.28 4.06
CA LYS A 98 14.46 45.76 2.90
C LYS A 98 15.90 45.22 2.85
N GLN A 99 16.36 45.07 1.59
CA GLN A 99 17.73 45.08 1.09
C GLN A 99 18.65 43.90 1.45
N ARG A 100 18.83 43.02 0.46
CA ARG A 100 20.11 42.87 -0.26
C ARG A 100 19.82 42.29 -1.64
N GLU A 101 20.19 43.04 -2.67
CA GLU A 101 20.09 42.64 -4.08
C GLU A 101 20.88 41.35 -4.31
N SER A 102 20.27 40.36 -4.95
CA SER A 102 20.98 39.19 -5.45
C SER A 102 20.28 38.68 -6.72
N PRO A 103 21.05 38.22 -7.73
CA PRO A 103 20.55 38.12 -9.10
C PRO A 103 19.54 36.99 -9.22
N HIS A 104 18.41 37.30 -9.84
CA HIS A 104 17.30 36.39 -10.07
C HIS A 104 17.69 35.30 -11.08
N HIS A 105 18.34 34.22 -10.62
CA HIS A 105 18.76 33.10 -11.47
C HIS A 105 18.05 31.78 -11.09
N ASN A 106 16.92 31.55 -11.75
CA ASN A 106 16.35 30.25 -12.17
C ASN A 106 16.44 29.02 -11.24
N HIS A 107 15.70 29.05 -10.13
CA HIS A 107 15.45 27.91 -9.24
C HIS A 107 14.68 26.73 -9.91
N ARG A 108 14.07 26.95 -11.08
CA ARG A 108 13.42 25.88 -11.88
C ARG A 108 14.43 24.95 -12.56
N MET A 109 15.63 25.43 -12.90
CA MET A 109 16.65 24.63 -13.60
C MET A 109 17.22 23.55 -12.68
N TRP A 110 17.53 23.92 -11.43
CA TRP A 110 18.04 23.01 -10.40
C TRP A 110 17.10 21.85 -10.04
N ARG A 111 15.79 22.04 -10.18
CA ARG A 111 14.80 20.99 -9.90
C ARG A 111 14.86 19.84 -10.91
N LYS A 112 15.10 20.15 -12.20
CA LYS A 112 15.18 19.13 -13.26
C LYS A 112 16.50 18.36 -13.21
N GLU A 113 17.59 19.07 -12.96
CA GLU A 113 18.94 18.50 -12.91
C GLU A 113 19.12 17.53 -11.72
N ARG A 114 18.58 17.90 -10.55
CA ARG A 114 18.61 17.04 -9.36
C ARG A 114 17.74 15.78 -9.51
N PHE A 115 16.63 15.85 -10.27
CA PHE A 115 15.77 14.70 -10.51
C PHE A 115 16.45 13.67 -11.45
N MET A 116 17.11 14.14 -12.52
CA MET A 116 17.84 13.26 -13.44
C MET A 116 19.03 12.55 -12.78
N LYS A 117 19.66 13.18 -11.77
CA LYS A 117 20.78 12.59 -11.02
C LYS A 117 20.41 11.40 -10.14
N TRP A 118 19.12 11.22 -9.84
CA TRP A 118 18.60 10.15 -8.99
C TRP A 118 18.01 8.98 -9.80
N ALA A 119 17.90 9.13 -11.12
CA ALA A 119 17.32 8.14 -12.03
C ALA A 119 18.36 7.26 -12.75
N LYS A 120 19.62 7.27 -12.29
CA LYS A 120 20.73 6.43 -12.77
C LYS A 120 21.19 5.51 -11.65
#